data_AF-A0A397VSB8-F1
#
_entry.id   AF-A0A397VSB8-F1
#
_cell.length_a   1.000
_cell.length_b   1.000
_cell.length_c   1.000
_cell.angle_alpha   90.00
_cell.angle_beta   90.00
_cell.angle_gamma   90.00
#
_symmetry.space_group_name_H-M   'P 1'
#
loop_
_entity.id
_entity.type
_entity.pdbx_description
1 polymer ?
#
loop_
_entity_poly.entity_id
_entity_poly.type
_entity_poly.pdbx_seq_one_letter_code
_entity_poly.pdbx_strand_id
1 'polypeptide(L)'
;MGLNAPNAKYFCLYCDCDAESRWDMNQVWTNTGNSKSARKPSLFLAIDQEYYVPDELHLLLRISDVLIECLFNDLFKKKEFEKQIKPIIETIFKDLAILLEFFKTTNNKWNWTSLMGLDKKKMLEKFPVSQFISGERVKDIEQLWREFYRLYNVLRRSQLSDQEIYQYKIDVENWVQTFCRPNQGSINSIQKYGLYRKSDETPYMHVFAKHMPLFMQQLKANDLSLQTFSTSRIEKNHEQYMAGSMVGAQQMFNEWTMSQQDVVTISNRAEKIDDYC
;
A
#
# COMPACT_ATOMS: atom_id res chain seq x y z
N MET A 1 -6.25 10.38 5.87
CA MET A 1 -6.00 11.85 5.85
C MET A 1 -7.09 12.60 5.07
N GLY A 2 -8.27 12.75 5.66
CA GLY A 2 -9.51 13.25 5.02
C GLY A 2 -9.54 14.74 4.60
N LEU A 3 -8.39 15.35 4.31
CA LEU A 3 -8.33 16.71 3.77
C LEU A 3 -8.65 16.72 2.26
N ASN A 4 -8.13 15.75 1.51
CA ASN A 4 -8.43 15.56 0.08
C ASN A 4 -8.88 14.13 -0.20
N ALA A 5 -9.78 13.97 -1.17
CA ALA A 5 -10.13 12.64 -1.66
C ALA A 5 -8.93 12.01 -2.41
N PRO A 6 -8.75 10.68 -2.41
CA PRO A 6 -7.64 10.03 -3.12
C PRO A 6 -7.59 10.30 -4.64
N ASN A 7 -8.74 10.67 -5.22
CA ASN A 7 -8.90 11.07 -6.62
C ASN A 7 -8.78 12.59 -6.83
N ALA A 8 -8.47 13.37 -5.79
CA ALA A 8 -8.24 14.81 -5.93
C ALA A 8 -6.97 15.07 -6.75
N LYS A 9 -6.98 16.20 -7.47
CA LYS A 9 -5.81 16.63 -8.25
C LYS A 9 -4.56 16.72 -7.36
N TYR A 10 -4.68 17.31 -6.17
CA TYR A 10 -3.62 17.37 -5.17
C TYR A 10 -4.02 16.49 -3.97
N PHE A 11 -3.72 15.20 -4.07
CA PHE A 11 -4.14 14.19 -3.10
C PHE A 11 -3.26 14.15 -1.85
N CYS A 12 -1.97 14.46 -2.00
CA CYS A 12 -0.98 14.20 -0.95
C CYS A 12 -1.18 15.18 0.20
N LEU A 13 -1.11 14.70 1.44
CA LEU A 13 -1.16 15.59 2.60
C LEU A 13 0.15 16.41 2.70
N TYR A 14 1.27 15.76 2.42
CA TYR A 14 2.60 16.21 2.81
C TYR A 14 3.27 17.15 1.80
N CYS A 15 2.81 17.12 0.55
CA CYS A 15 3.37 17.96 -0.50
C CYS A 15 2.32 18.33 -1.55
N ASP A 16 2.70 19.25 -2.44
CA ASP A 16 1.88 19.72 -3.55
C ASP A 16 1.91 18.80 -4.79
N CYS A 17 2.09 17.49 -4.57
CA CYS A 17 2.08 16.50 -5.64
C CYS A 17 0.71 16.41 -6.29
N ASP A 18 0.70 16.59 -7.62
CA ASP A 18 -0.49 16.36 -8.42
C ASP A 18 -0.59 14.90 -8.88
N ALA A 19 -1.80 14.50 -9.26
CA ALA A 19 -2.10 13.13 -9.68
C ALA A 19 -1.36 12.68 -10.95
N GLU A 20 -0.91 13.59 -11.82
CA GLU A 20 -0.20 13.26 -13.07
C GLU A 20 1.32 13.09 -12.83
N SER A 21 1.86 13.77 -11.81
CA SER A 21 3.29 13.76 -11.47
C SER A 21 3.67 12.75 -10.38
N ARG A 22 2.69 12.09 -9.75
CA ARG A 22 2.91 11.19 -8.58
C ARG A 22 3.88 10.03 -8.80
N TRP A 23 3.98 9.53 -10.03
CA TRP A 23 4.89 8.46 -10.41
C TRP A 23 6.34 8.93 -10.61
N ASP A 24 6.58 10.25 -10.70
CA ASP A 24 7.90 10.80 -11.00
C ASP A 24 8.80 10.79 -9.76
N MET A 25 9.67 9.79 -9.71
CA MET A 25 10.64 9.63 -8.63
C MET A 25 11.85 10.56 -8.77
N ASN A 26 12.04 11.26 -9.90
CA ASN A 26 13.12 12.25 -10.05
C ASN A 26 12.73 13.61 -9.48
N GLN A 27 11.43 13.88 -9.32
CA GLN A 27 10.95 15.11 -8.72
C GLN A 27 11.19 15.11 -7.20
N VAL A 28 11.67 16.25 -6.70
CA VAL A 28 11.84 16.48 -5.26
C VAL A 28 10.53 17.00 -4.69
N TRP A 29 9.99 16.26 -3.71
CA TRP A 29 8.76 16.61 -3.00
C TRP A 29 9.10 16.97 -1.56
N THR A 30 9.04 18.26 -1.23
CA THR A 30 9.30 18.75 0.13
C THR A 30 8.09 18.49 1.03
N ASN A 31 8.33 18.06 2.27
CA ASN A 31 7.27 17.84 3.27
C ASN A 31 6.87 19.17 3.93
N THR A 32 6.27 20.06 3.14
CA THR A 32 5.83 21.41 3.57
C THR A 32 4.31 21.50 3.73
N GLY A 33 3.62 20.35 3.66
CA GLY A 33 2.18 20.28 3.53
C GLY A 33 1.68 20.62 2.12
N ASN A 34 0.37 20.49 1.93
CA ASN A 34 -0.30 20.75 0.67
C ASN A 34 -0.96 22.13 0.70
N SER A 35 -0.36 23.08 -0.03
CA SER A 35 -0.82 24.45 -0.18
C SER A 35 -1.87 24.61 -1.31
N LYS A 36 -1.90 23.66 -2.25
CA LYS A 36 -2.71 23.76 -3.48
C LYS A 36 -4.12 23.18 -3.37
N SER A 37 -4.42 22.48 -2.27
CA SER A 37 -5.76 21.98 -1.99
C SER A 37 -6.63 22.99 -1.25
N ALA A 38 -7.95 22.95 -1.50
CA ALA A 38 -8.90 23.72 -0.72
C ALA A 38 -8.83 23.24 0.74
N ARG A 39 -8.19 24.04 1.60
CA ARG A 39 -7.93 23.69 3.00
C ARG A 39 -9.25 23.40 3.70
N LYS A 40 -9.60 22.12 3.86
CA LYS A 40 -10.52 21.72 4.91
C LYS A 40 -9.85 22.03 6.25
N PRO A 41 -10.61 22.44 7.27
CA PRO A 41 -10.04 22.69 8.60
C PRO A 41 -9.25 21.46 9.07
N SER A 42 -8.12 21.71 9.73
CA SER A 42 -7.26 20.67 10.28
C SER A 42 -8.08 19.70 11.12
N LEU A 43 -7.86 18.40 10.92
CA LEU A 43 -8.61 17.35 11.59
C LEU A 43 -8.49 17.44 13.12
N PHE A 44 -7.34 17.92 13.60
CA PHE A 44 -7.10 18.31 14.98
C PHE A 44 -6.44 19.69 14.99
N LEU A 45 -7.17 20.72 15.44
CA LEU A 45 -6.63 22.08 15.59
C LEU A 45 -5.46 22.16 16.59
N ALA A 46 -5.33 21.15 17.47
CA ALA A 46 -4.33 21.09 18.52
C ALA A 46 -3.01 20.43 18.09
N ILE A 47 -2.94 19.78 16.92
CA ILE A 47 -1.72 19.12 16.45
C ILE A 47 -1.34 19.65 15.07
N ASP A 48 -0.11 20.14 14.96
CA ASP A 48 0.46 20.57 13.70
C ASP A 48 0.63 19.40 12.73
N GLN A 49 0.40 19.68 11.45
CA GLN A 49 0.39 18.68 10.38
C GLN A 49 1.74 17.93 10.24
N GLU A 50 2.84 18.55 10.65
CA GLU A 50 4.17 17.92 10.66
C GLU A 50 4.24 16.68 11.57
N TYR A 51 3.33 16.55 12.53
CA TYR A 51 3.24 15.41 13.44
C TYR A 51 2.27 14.32 12.97
N TYR A 52 1.71 14.43 11.76
CA TYR A 52 0.81 13.44 11.21
C TYR A 52 1.65 12.35 10.54
N VAL A 53 1.90 11.25 11.25
CA VAL A 53 2.72 10.15 10.74
C VAL A 53 1.85 9.19 9.91
N PRO A 54 2.26 8.81 8.68
CA PRO A 54 1.54 7.81 7.90
C PRO A 54 1.51 6.45 8.62
N ASP A 55 0.35 5.81 8.63
CA ASP A 55 0.21 4.47 9.19
C ASP A 55 0.79 3.39 8.24
N GLU A 56 1.78 2.65 8.71
CA GLU A 56 2.45 1.61 7.94
C GLU A 56 1.54 0.41 7.65
N LEU A 57 0.56 0.13 8.50
CA LEU A 57 -0.42 -0.93 8.26
C LEU A 57 -1.36 -0.54 7.13
N HIS A 58 -1.84 0.70 7.10
CA HIS A 58 -2.65 1.19 6.00
C HIS A 58 -1.86 1.21 4.67
N LEU A 59 -0.57 1.55 4.70
CA LEU A 59 0.31 1.42 3.53
C LEU A 59 0.39 -0.03 3.05
N LEU A 60 0.57 -1.00 3.94
CA LEU A 60 0.52 -2.42 3.59
C LEU A 60 -0.82 -2.78 2.95
N LEU A 61 -1.93 -2.46 3.61
CA LEU A 61 -3.26 -2.86 3.17
C LEU A 61 -3.52 -2.36 1.76
N ARG A 62 -3.25 -1.07 1.50
CA ARG A 62 -3.62 -0.38 0.26
C ARG A 62 -2.70 -0.72 -0.89
N ILE A 63 -1.38 -0.81 -0.66
CA ILE A 63 -0.45 -1.17 -1.73
C ILE A 63 -0.61 -2.66 -2.09
N SER A 64 -0.93 -3.53 -1.12
CA SER A 64 -1.26 -4.94 -1.41
C SER A 64 -2.49 -5.05 -2.30
N ASP A 65 -3.52 -4.23 -2.07
CA ASP A 65 -4.73 -4.18 -2.91
C ASP A 65 -4.39 -3.80 -4.36
N VAL A 66 -3.52 -2.80 -4.55
CA VAL A 66 -3.07 -2.40 -5.89
C VAL A 66 -2.34 -3.54 -6.60
N LEU A 67 -1.46 -4.25 -5.89
CA LEU A 67 -0.69 -5.35 -6.46
C LEU A 67 -1.59 -6.52 -6.89
N ILE A 68 -2.53 -6.95 -6.03
CA ILE A 68 -3.47 -8.03 -6.36
C ILE A 68 -4.47 -7.60 -7.44
N GLU A 69 -4.96 -6.36 -7.40
CA GLU A 69 -5.87 -5.83 -8.43
C GLU A 69 -5.20 -5.79 -9.80
N CYS A 70 -3.96 -5.30 -9.87
CA CYS A 70 -3.20 -5.29 -11.12
C CYS A 70 -3.00 -6.70 -11.68
N LEU A 71 -2.64 -7.67 -10.82
CA LEU A 71 -2.49 -9.07 -11.22
C LEU A 71 -3.82 -9.65 -11.71
N PHE A 72 -4.88 -9.54 -10.92
CA PHE A 72 -6.17 -10.14 -11.26
C PHE A 72 -6.80 -9.51 -12.49
N ASN A 73 -6.65 -8.21 -12.69
CA ASN A 73 -7.07 -7.55 -13.94
C ASN A 73 -6.34 -8.10 -15.17
N ASP A 74 -5.07 -8.48 -15.04
CA ASP A 74 -4.35 -9.16 -16.13
C ASP A 74 -4.85 -10.60 -16.33
N LEU A 75 -5.22 -11.30 -15.26
CA LEU A 75 -5.75 -12.67 -15.34
C LEU A 75 -7.18 -12.73 -15.88
N PHE A 76 -8.06 -11.78 -15.54
CA PHE A 76 -9.43 -11.73 -16.03
C PHE A 76 -9.52 -11.52 -17.55
N LYS A 77 -8.47 -10.99 -18.18
CA LYS A 77 -8.38 -10.86 -19.65
C LYS A 77 -8.13 -12.20 -20.35
N LYS A 78 -7.70 -13.24 -19.62
CA LYS A 78 -7.42 -14.57 -20.15
C LYS A 78 -8.70 -15.37 -20.33
N LYS A 79 -8.87 -16.03 -21.48
CA LYS A 79 -10.08 -16.82 -21.80
C LYS A 79 -10.22 -18.03 -20.89
N GLU A 80 -9.09 -18.57 -20.45
CA GLU A 80 -8.96 -19.71 -19.55
C GLU A 80 -9.17 -19.34 -18.07
N PHE A 81 -9.44 -18.06 -17.75
CA PHE A 81 -9.54 -17.60 -16.36
C PHE A 81 -10.55 -18.42 -15.54
N GLU A 82 -11.81 -18.43 -15.98
CA GLU A 82 -12.92 -19.03 -15.22
C GLU A 82 -12.78 -20.54 -15.03
N LYS A 83 -12.26 -21.25 -16.04
CA LYS A 83 -12.21 -22.71 -16.05
C LYS A 83 -10.90 -23.31 -15.54
N GLN A 84 -9.79 -22.59 -15.66
CA GLN A 84 -8.45 -23.13 -15.36
C GLN A 84 -7.73 -22.32 -14.30
N ILE A 85 -7.64 -21.00 -14.43
CA ILE A 85 -6.82 -20.17 -13.53
C ILE A 85 -7.50 -19.98 -12.18
N LYS A 86 -8.79 -19.63 -12.17
CA LYS A 86 -9.60 -19.41 -10.97
C LYS A 86 -9.46 -20.56 -9.94
N PRO A 87 -9.75 -21.84 -10.27
CA PRO A 87 -9.70 -22.93 -9.29
C PRO A 87 -8.29 -23.17 -8.74
N ILE A 88 -7.25 -22.93 -9.54
CA ILE A 88 -5.84 -23.05 -9.09
C ILE A 88 -5.54 -21.96 -8.05
N ILE A 89 -5.92 -20.71 -8.32
CA ILE A 89 -5.71 -19.61 -7.37
C ILE A 89 -6.46 -19.88 -6.06
N GLU A 90 -7.75 -20.23 -6.13
CA GLU A 90 -8.55 -20.51 -4.94
C GLU A 90 -7.96 -21.67 -4.11
N THR A 91 -7.41 -22.69 -4.77
CA THR A 91 -6.71 -23.80 -4.10
C THR A 91 -5.44 -23.32 -3.39
N ILE A 92 -4.59 -22.54 -4.06
CA ILE A 92 -3.36 -22.01 -3.44
C ILE A 92 -3.70 -21.11 -2.24
N PHE A 93 -4.69 -20.23 -2.36
CA PHE A 93 -5.11 -19.38 -1.25
C PHE A 93 -5.64 -20.21 -0.07
N LYS A 94 -6.43 -21.26 -0.35
CA LYS A 94 -6.87 -22.21 0.66
C LYS A 94 -5.70 -22.92 1.35
N ASP A 95 -4.69 -23.36 0.60
CA ASP A 95 -3.48 -24.01 1.14
C ASP A 95 -2.65 -23.04 2.02
N LEU A 96 -2.72 -21.74 1.74
CA LEU A 96 -2.16 -20.68 2.57
C LEU A 96 -3.03 -20.31 3.80
N ALA A 97 -4.16 -21.00 3.98
CA ALA A 97 -5.19 -20.69 4.97
C ALA A 97 -5.68 -19.24 4.85
N ILE A 98 -6.02 -18.83 3.62
CA ILE A 98 -6.62 -17.55 3.27
C ILE A 98 -7.94 -17.83 2.54
N LEU A 99 -9.03 -17.18 2.97
CA LEU A 99 -10.31 -17.26 2.28
C LEU A 99 -10.35 -16.28 1.11
N LEU A 100 -10.19 -16.79 -0.11
CA LEU A 100 -10.36 -16.03 -1.34
C LEU A 100 -11.35 -16.75 -2.25
N GLU A 101 -12.41 -16.04 -2.64
CA GLU A 101 -13.38 -16.53 -3.61
C GLU A 101 -13.59 -15.49 -4.70
N PHE A 102 -13.63 -15.94 -5.96
CA PHE A 102 -13.98 -15.07 -7.09
C PHE A 102 -15.48 -15.16 -7.41
N PHE A 103 -16.13 -14.00 -7.50
CA PHE A 103 -17.54 -13.89 -7.85
C PHE A 103 -17.76 -12.84 -8.94
N LYS A 104 -18.89 -12.95 -9.63
CA LYS A 104 -19.33 -11.94 -10.61
C LYS A 104 -20.27 -10.95 -9.91
N THR A 105 -20.02 -9.67 -10.11
CA THR A 105 -20.95 -8.60 -9.72
C THR A 105 -22.19 -8.60 -10.62
N THR A 106 -23.21 -7.81 -10.26
CA THR A 106 -24.43 -7.62 -11.07
C THR A 106 -24.15 -7.20 -12.51
N ASN A 107 -23.03 -6.51 -12.75
CA ASN A 107 -22.59 -6.07 -14.08
C ASN A 107 -21.72 -7.11 -14.82
N ASN A 108 -21.73 -8.37 -14.39
CA ASN A 108 -20.91 -9.45 -14.93
C ASN A 108 -19.39 -9.17 -14.90
N LYS A 109 -18.94 -8.27 -14.02
CA LYS A 109 -17.52 -8.01 -13.76
C LYS A 109 -17.04 -8.92 -12.65
N TRP A 110 -15.88 -9.55 -12.85
CA TRP A 110 -15.20 -10.32 -11.81
C TRP A 110 -14.81 -9.44 -10.63
N ASN A 111 -14.97 -10.00 -9.45
CA ASN A 111 -14.54 -9.44 -8.18
C ASN A 111 -14.14 -10.59 -7.24
N TRP A 112 -13.55 -10.27 -6.09
CA TRP A 112 -13.04 -11.25 -5.14
C TRP A 112 -13.26 -10.83 -3.69
N THR A 113 -13.16 -11.79 -2.78
CA THR A 113 -13.25 -11.53 -1.34
C THR A 113 -12.10 -10.63 -0.87
N SER A 114 -12.42 -9.59 -0.11
CA SER A 114 -11.39 -8.71 0.48
C SER A 114 -10.50 -9.46 1.46
N LEU A 115 -9.19 -9.18 1.42
CA LEU A 115 -8.20 -9.81 2.30
C LEU A 115 -7.91 -8.93 3.51
N MET A 116 -7.73 -9.57 4.68
CA MET A 116 -7.36 -8.90 5.93
C MET A 116 -5.85 -8.69 6.04
N GLY A 117 -5.39 -7.93 7.04
CA GLY A 117 -3.98 -7.54 7.17
C GLY A 117 -3.03 -8.74 7.33
N LEU A 118 -3.45 -9.78 8.05
CA LEU A 118 -2.67 -11.02 8.18
C LEU A 118 -2.60 -11.80 6.85
N ASP A 119 -3.73 -11.90 6.15
CA ASP A 119 -3.81 -12.63 4.88
C ASP A 119 -3.01 -11.95 3.78
N LYS A 120 -3.05 -10.61 3.72
CA LYS A 120 -2.21 -9.82 2.80
C LYS A 120 -0.72 -10.08 3.02
N LYS A 121 -0.26 -10.22 4.27
CA LYS A 121 1.15 -10.57 4.56
C LYS A 121 1.50 -11.96 4.05
N LYS A 122 0.68 -12.96 4.36
CA LYS A 122 0.89 -14.34 3.87
C LYS A 122 0.90 -14.40 2.35
N MET A 123 -0.01 -13.67 1.70
CA MET A 123 -0.09 -13.56 0.25
C MET A 123 1.18 -12.95 -0.34
N LEU A 124 1.60 -11.78 0.15
CA LEU A 124 2.82 -11.11 -0.31
C LEU A 124 4.09 -11.93 -0.10
N GLU A 125 4.10 -12.81 0.90
CA GLU A 125 5.24 -13.66 1.20
C GLU A 125 5.25 -14.95 0.36
N LYS A 126 4.09 -15.59 0.18
CA LYS A 126 4.04 -17.00 -0.27
C LYS A 126 3.29 -17.25 -1.58
N PHE A 127 2.44 -16.33 -2.03
CA PHE A 127 1.65 -16.55 -3.24
C PHE A 127 2.55 -16.56 -4.49
N PRO A 128 2.56 -17.63 -5.31
CA PRO A 128 3.49 -17.79 -6.43
C PRO A 128 3.01 -17.04 -7.68
N VAL A 129 3.22 -15.72 -7.72
CA VAL A 129 2.74 -14.85 -8.81
C VAL A 129 3.27 -15.32 -10.16
N SER A 130 4.51 -15.82 -10.18
CA SER A 130 5.16 -16.31 -11.39
C SER A 130 4.41 -17.45 -12.10
N GLN A 131 3.57 -18.21 -11.40
CA GLN A 131 2.79 -19.32 -11.99
C GLN A 131 1.70 -18.83 -12.96
N PHE A 132 1.24 -17.58 -12.80
CA PHE A 132 0.06 -17.07 -13.51
C PHE A 132 0.39 -16.07 -14.62
N ILE A 133 1.65 -15.61 -14.65
CA ILE A 133 2.17 -14.67 -15.63
C ILE A 133 2.99 -15.45 -16.66
N SER A 134 3.07 -14.93 -17.88
CA SER A 134 3.87 -15.51 -18.95
C SER A 134 4.82 -14.47 -19.55
N GLY A 135 5.90 -14.94 -20.16
CA GLY A 135 6.89 -14.09 -20.82
C GLY A 135 7.96 -13.50 -19.89
N GLU A 136 8.73 -12.56 -20.43
CA GLU A 136 9.91 -12.01 -19.74
C GLU A 136 9.57 -11.23 -18.46
N ARG A 137 8.34 -10.72 -18.33
CA ARG A 137 7.89 -9.94 -17.16
C ARG A 137 7.62 -10.77 -15.90
N VAL A 138 7.65 -12.11 -15.99
CA VAL A 138 7.36 -13.02 -14.86
C VAL A 138 8.26 -12.76 -13.66
N LYS A 139 9.58 -12.74 -13.89
CA LYS A 139 10.57 -12.53 -12.82
C LYS A 139 10.42 -11.17 -12.18
N ASP A 140 10.12 -10.16 -13.00
CA ASP A 140 10.00 -8.79 -12.54
C ASP A 140 8.75 -8.55 -11.68
N ILE A 141 7.61 -9.17 -12.00
CA ILE A 141 6.40 -9.05 -11.16
C ILE A 141 6.56 -9.81 -9.84
N GLU A 142 7.11 -11.02 -9.89
CA GLU A 142 7.42 -11.79 -8.67
C GLU A 142 8.36 -10.98 -7.76
N GLN A 143 9.44 -10.45 -8.33
CA GLN A 143 10.38 -9.59 -7.61
C GLN A 143 9.70 -8.34 -7.07
N LEU A 144 8.80 -7.69 -7.83
CA LEU A 144 8.05 -6.52 -7.38
C LEU A 144 7.24 -6.78 -6.11
N TRP A 145 6.59 -7.95 -6.01
CA TRP A 145 5.83 -8.36 -4.83
C TRP A 145 6.73 -8.65 -3.64
N ARG A 146 7.81 -9.42 -3.85
CA ARG A 146 8.77 -9.75 -2.78
C ARG A 146 9.48 -8.51 -2.27
N GLU A 147 9.81 -7.58 -3.16
CA GLU A 147 10.48 -6.34 -2.82
C GLU A 147 9.58 -5.40 -2.03
N PHE A 148 8.30 -5.30 -2.39
CA PHE A 148 7.34 -4.57 -1.56
C PHE A 148 7.26 -5.15 -0.14
N TYR A 149 7.16 -6.48 0.00
CA TYR A 149 7.12 -7.12 1.31
C TYR A 149 8.41 -6.90 2.11
N ARG A 150 9.57 -6.96 1.46
CA ARG A 150 10.87 -6.64 2.07
C ARG A 150 10.88 -5.20 2.60
N LEU A 151 10.50 -4.22 1.78
CA LEU A 151 10.44 -2.81 2.15
C LEU A 151 9.48 -2.56 3.31
N TYR A 152 8.29 -3.18 3.28
CA TYR A 152 7.34 -3.11 4.40
C TYR A 152 7.95 -3.66 5.70
N ASN A 153 8.70 -4.76 5.65
CA ASN A 153 9.36 -5.31 6.83
C ASN A 153 10.47 -4.40 7.37
N VAL A 154 11.13 -3.60 6.52
CA VAL A 154 12.08 -2.57 6.97
C VAL A 154 11.38 -1.50 7.80
N LEU A 155 10.21 -1.01 7.37
CA LEU A 155 9.42 0.00 8.12
C LEU A 155 9.09 -0.43 9.55
N ARG A 156 8.97 -1.74 9.79
CA ARG A 156 8.59 -2.31 11.09
C ARG A 156 9.75 -2.50 12.06
N ARG A 157 10.98 -2.26 11.62
CA ARG A 157 12.16 -2.37 12.48
C ARG A 157 12.18 -1.20 13.46
N SER A 158 12.47 -1.50 14.72
CA SER A 158 12.50 -0.50 15.80
C SER A 158 13.73 0.38 15.77
N GLN A 159 14.83 -0.08 15.19
CA GLN A 159 16.10 0.63 15.15
C GLN A 159 16.72 0.51 13.76
N LEU A 160 16.94 1.67 13.12
CA LEU A 160 17.53 1.80 11.80
C LEU A 160 18.66 2.83 11.82
N SER A 161 19.79 2.48 11.23
CA SER A 161 20.90 3.42 10.97
C SER A 161 20.55 4.39 9.84
N ASP A 162 21.28 5.52 9.74
CA ASP A 162 21.03 6.50 8.66
C ASP A 162 21.32 5.90 7.29
N GLN A 163 22.31 5.01 7.22
CA GLN A 163 22.62 4.25 6.02
C GLN A 163 21.46 3.34 5.61
N GLU A 164 20.80 2.67 6.54
CA GLU A 164 19.64 1.82 6.25
C GLU A 164 18.43 2.64 5.81
N ILE A 165 18.20 3.82 6.40
CA ILE A 165 17.14 4.73 5.98
C ILE A 165 17.43 5.28 4.57
N TYR A 166 18.68 5.64 4.30
CA TYR A 166 19.11 6.08 2.97
C TYR A 166 18.95 4.98 1.92
N GLN A 167 19.34 3.74 2.25
CA GLN A 167 19.15 2.61 1.35
C GLN A 167 17.66 2.32 1.12
N TYR A 168 16.85 2.38 2.18
CA TYR A 168 15.40 2.24 2.08
C TYR A 168 14.80 3.25 1.09
N LYS A 169 15.23 4.53 1.17
CA LYS A 169 14.81 5.57 0.21
C LYS A 169 15.11 5.18 -1.24
N ILE A 170 16.34 4.75 -1.51
CA ILE A 170 16.75 4.34 -2.86
C ILE A 170 15.91 3.16 -3.34
N ASP A 171 15.77 2.14 -2.49
CA ASP A 171 15.07 0.91 -2.84
C ASP A 171 13.59 1.17 -3.12
N VAL A 172 12.93 2.01 -2.33
CA VAL A 172 11.50 2.32 -2.52
C VAL A 172 11.24 3.17 -3.75
N GLU A 173 12.12 4.13 -4.06
CA GLU A 173 12.04 4.91 -5.30
C GLU A 173 12.24 4.01 -6.53
N ASN A 174 13.23 3.12 -6.48
CA ASN A 174 13.46 2.11 -7.53
C ASN A 174 12.29 1.14 -7.68
N TRP A 175 11.63 0.78 -6.57
CA TRP A 175 10.45 -0.07 -6.59
C TRP A 175 9.29 0.59 -7.33
N VAL A 176 9.00 1.88 -7.06
CA VAL A 176 7.97 2.63 -7.81
C VAL A 176 8.34 2.79 -9.28
N GLN A 177 9.61 3.08 -9.59
CA GLN A 177 10.08 3.14 -10.98
C GLN A 177 9.91 1.80 -11.71
N THR A 178 10.19 0.70 -11.02
CA THR A 178 10.01 -0.66 -11.56
C THR A 178 8.53 -0.96 -11.80
N PHE A 179 7.66 -0.62 -10.84
CA PHE A 179 6.21 -0.73 -10.96
C PHE A 179 5.70 0.00 -12.21
N CYS A 180 6.12 1.25 -12.41
CA CYS A 180 5.70 2.10 -13.53
C CYS A 180 6.54 1.93 -14.81
N ARG A 181 7.37 0.89 -14.92
CA ARG A 181 8.29 0.71 -16.04
C ARG A 181 7.50 0.62 -17.35
N PRO A 182 7.75 1.49 -18.34
CA PRO A 182 7.02 1.49 -19.60
C PRO A 182 7.42 0.30 -20.48
N ASN A 183 6.61 0.00 -21.49
CA ASN A 183 7.02 -0.87 -22.59
C ASN A 183 8.24 -0.25 -23.29
N GLN A 184 9.29 -1.04 -23.52
CA GLN A 184 10.49 -0.64 -24.24
C GLN A 184 10.60 -1.43 -25.54
N GLY A 185 10.99 -0.77 -26.63
CA GLY A 185 11.15 -1.38 -27.95
C GLY A 185 10.46 -0.59 -29.06
N SER A 186 11.09 -0.56 -30.23
CA SER A 186 10.49 -0.09 -31.49
C SER A 186 9.70 -1.21 -32.16
N ILE A 187 8.86 -0.87 -33.16
CA ILE A 187 8.08 -1.82 -33.99
C ILE A 187 8.97 -2.95 -34.57
N ASN A 188 10.28 -2.71 -34.71
CA ASN A 188 11.24 -3.63 -35.35
C ASN A 188 12.21 -4.32 -34.37
N SER A 189 12.00 -4.24 -33.06
CA SER A 189 12.88 -4.83 -32.04
C SER A 189 12.11 -5.68 -31.02
N ILE A 190 12.80 -6.59 -30.32
CA ILE A 190 12.22 -7.39 -29.22
C ILE A 190 11.53 -6.46 -28.22
N GLN A 191 10.21 -6.56 -28.13
CA GLN A 191 9.38 -5.71 -27.27
C GLN A 191 9.52 -6.17 -25.82
N LYS A 192 10.18 -5.37 -24.99
CA LYS A 192 10.23 -5.58 -23.54
C LYS A 192 9.00 -4.94 -22.92
N TYR A 193 8.05 -5.77 -22.51
CA TYR A 193 6.83 -5.29 -21.87
C TYR A 193 7.13 -4.63 -20.52
N GLY A 194 6.47 -3.50 -20.30
CA GLY A 194 6.39 -2.79 -19.03
C GLY A 194 5.62 -3.59 -17.99
N LEU A 195 5.59 -3.10 -16.75
CA LEU A 195 4.85 -3.75 -15.67
C LEU A 195 3.44 -3.17 -15.56
N TYR A 196 3.29 -2.01 -14.96
CA TYR A 196 2.00 -1.35 -14.77
C TYR A 196 2.07 0.10 -15.23
N ARG A 197 0.90 0.73 -15.43
CA ARG A 197 0.85 2.09 -15.96
C ARG A 197 1.18 3.07 -14.85
N LYS A 198 1.69 4.23 -15.25
CA LYS A 198 1.87 5.39 -14.34
C LYS A 198 0.58 5.80 -13.64
N SER A 199 -0.56 5.62 -14.32
CA SER A 199 -1.89 5.88 -13.75
C SER A 199 -2.28 4.89 -12.66
N ASP A 200 -1.66 3.70 -12.61
CA ASP A 200 -1.96 2.66 -11.62
C ASP A 200 -1.18 2.88 -10.31
N GLU A 201 -0.24 3.84 -10.27
CA GLU A 201 0.37 4.34 -9.02
C GLU A 201 -0.73 4.93 -8.11
N THR A 202 -0.61 4.84 -6.80
CA THR A 202 -1.63 5.38 -5.88
C THR A 202 -1.04 6.37 -4.89
N PRO A 203 -1.88 7.24 -4.27
CA PRO A 203 -1.44 8.11 -3.18
C PRO A 203 -0.59 7.43 -2.11
N TYR A 204 -0.90 6.19 -1.77
CA TYR A 204 -0.16 5.42 -0.79
C TYR A 204 1.24 5.02 -1.28
N MET A 205 1.41 4.71 -2.56
CA MET A 205 2.73 4.44 -3.15
C MET A 205 3.60 5.70 -3.17
N HIS A 206 3.02 6.85 -3.47
CA HIS A 206 3.70 8.13 -3.42
C HIS A 206 4.18 8.44 -2.00
N VAL A 207 3.30 8.30 -1.00
CA VAL A 207 3.66 8.49 0.41
C VAL A 207 4.73 7.49 0.84
N PHE A 208 4.61 6.22 0.43
CA PHE A 208 5.57 5.16 0.70
C PHE A 208 6.98 5.52 0.21
N ALA A 209 7.09 6.07 -1.01
CA ALA A 209 8.38 6.39 -1.60
C ALA A 209 8.94 7.74 -1.15
N LYS A 210 8.12 8.79 -1.10
CA LYS A 210 8.58 10.18 -0.95
C LYS A 210 8.52 10.71 0.47
N HIS A 211 7.67 10.14 1.32
CA HIS A 211 7.44 10.67 2.66
C HIS A 211 7.90 9.72 3.76
N MET A 212 7.76 8.41 3.60
CA MET A 212 8.21 7.45 4.64
C MET A 212 9.69 7.60 5.01
N PRO A 213 10.65 7.74 4.07
CA PRO A 213 12.05 7.93 4.45
C PRO A 213 12.28 9.19 5.29
N LEU A 214 11.53 10.27 5.02
CA LEU A 214 11.63 11.52 5.79
C LEU A 214 11.12 11.32 7.22
N PHE A 215 9.97 10.66 7.38
CA PHE A 215 9.42 10.33 8.70
C PHE A 215 10.34 9.38 9.47
N MET A 216 10.99 8.43 8.81
CA MET A 216 11.98 7.56 9.45
C MET A 216 13.15 8.36 10.04
N GLN A 217 13.66 9.38 9.31
CA GLN A 217 14.72 10.26 9.80
C GLN A 217 14.25 11.13 10.98
N GLN A 218 13.06 11.72 10.87
CA GLN A 218 12.49 12.57 11.91
C GLN A 218 12.24 11.81 13.20
N LEU A 219 11.64 10.61 13.11
CA LEU A 219 11.38 9.77 14.27
C LEU A 219 12.68 9.31 14.92
N LYS A 220 13.66 8.89 14.11
CA LYS A 220 14.96 8.48 14.63
C LYS A 220 15.65 9.61 15.41
N ALA A 221 15.58 10.84 14.93
CA ALA A 221 16.17 12.00 15.63
C ALA A 221 15.58 12.23 17.04
N ASN A 222 14.42 11.63 17.32
CA ASN A 222 13.74 11.67 18.61
C ASN A 222 13.79 10.30 19.34
N ASP A 223 14.69 9.39 18.94
CA ASP A 223 14.80 8.01 19.46
C ASP A 223 13.50 7.18 19.31
N LEU A 224 12.70 7.50 18.28
CA LEU A 224 11.44 6.83 17.94
C LEU A 224 11.54 6.04 16.63
N SER A 225 10.55 5.19 16.39
CA SER A 225 10.39 4.44 15.14
C SER A 225 8.93 4.43 14.69
N LEU A 226 8.68 4.09 13.43
CA LEU A 226 7.31 3.95 12.90
C LEU A 226 6.52 2.86 13.64
N GLN A 227 7.18 1.81 14.13
CA GLN A 227 6.54 0.78 14.94
C GLN A 227 5.92 1.37 16.21
N THR A 228 6.49 2.44 16.76
CA THR A 228 5.94 3.17 17.91
C THR A 228 4.59 3.84 17.60
N PHE A 229 4.25 4.03 16.33
CA PHE A 229 3.00 4.64 15.87
C PHE A 229 2.07 3.66 15.16
N SER A 230 2.50 2.41 14.97
CA SER A 230 1.69 1.34 14.40
C SER A 230 0.34 1.15 15.09
N THR A 231 -0.73 1.13 14.29
CA THR A 231 -2.10 0.77 14.71
C THR A 231 -2.34 -0.75 14.73
N SER A 232 -1.35 -1.56 14.33
CA SER A 232 -1.48 -3.03 14.23
C SER A 232 -1.92 -3.72 15.53
N ARG A 233 -1.74 -3.09 16.70
CA ARG A 233 -2.25 -3.59 17.98
C ARG A 233 -3.76 -3.37 18.16
N ILE A 234 -4.29 -2.29 17.59
CA ILE A 234 -5.72 -1.95 17.65
C ILE A 234 -6.50 -2.84 16.67
N GLU A 235 -5.98 -3.05 15.46
CA GLU A 235 -6.63 -3.90 14.46
C GLU A 235 -6.66 -5.38 14.85
N LYS A 236 -5.63 -5.91 15.52
CA LYS A 236 -5.64 -7.29 16.04
C LYS A 236 -6.77 -7.55 17.03
N ASN A 237 -7.13 -6.54 17.84
CA ASN A 237 -8.26 -6.66 18.74
C ASN A 237 -9.57 -6.71 17.93
N HIS A 238 -9.75 -5.84 16.94
CA HIS A 238 -10.92 -5.89 16.04
C HIS A 238 -11.00 -7.19 15.22
N GLU A 239 -9.90 -7.72 14.69
CA GLU A 239 -9.86 -9.00 13.96
C GLU A 239 -10.33 -10.16 14.86
N GLN A 240 -9.95 -10.18 16.15
CA GLN A 240 -10.43 -11.16 17.12
C GLN A 240 -11.92 -11.01 17.44
N TYR A 241 -12.43 -9.77 17.56
CA TYR A 241 -13.85 -9.51 17.78
C TYR A 241 -14.71 -9.91 16.56
N MET A 242 -14.26 -9.62 15.34
CA MET A 242 -14.98 -9.96 14.10
C MET A 242 -14.96 -11.47 13.81
N ALA A 243 -13.90 -12.19 14.20
CA ALA A 243 -13.86 -13.65 14.15
C ALA A 243 -14.88 -14.31 15.10
N GLY A 244 -15.31 -13.60 16.16
CA GLY A 244 -16.35 -14.05 17.09
C GLY A 244 -17.79 -13.79 16.62
N SER A 245 -18.00 -12.99 15.56
CA SER A 245 -19.33 -12.62 15.06
C SER A 245 -19.45 -12.86 13.55
N MET A 246 -19.37 -14.12 13.12
CA MET A 246 -19.76 -14.51 11.75
C MET A 246 -21.29 -14.51 11.59
N VAL A 247 -21.95 -13.34 11.61
CA VAL A 247 -23.24 -13.13 10.94
C VAL A 247 -23.35 -11.65 10.54
N GLY A 248 -23.12 -11.37 9.25
CA GLY A 248 -23.64 -10.17 8.59
C GLY A 248 -22.74 -8.93 8.56
N ALA A 249 -21.78 -8.88 7.62
CA ALA A 249 -21.22 -7.60 7.16
C ALA A 249 -20.67 -7.72 5.73
N GLN A 250 -21.56 -7.83 4.75
CA GLN A 250 -21.21 -7.94 3.33
C GLN A 250 -21.86 -6.83 2.50
N GLN A 251 -21.58 -5.53 2.76
CA GLN A 251 -21.94 -4.46 1.80
C GLN A 251 -21.42 -3.02 2.06
N MET A 252 -20.17 -2.77 2.53
CA MET A 252 -19.74 -1.37 2.79
C MET A 252 -18.30 -0.95 2.41
N PHE A 253 -17.50 -1.76 1.72
CA PHE A 253 -16.05 -1.49 1.66
C PHE A 253 -15.48 -0.83 0.38
N ASN A 254 -16.29 -0.58 -0.66
CA ASN A 254 -15.74 -0.16 -1.96
C ASN A 254 -15.63 1.36 -2.22
N GLU A 255 -15.88 2.25 -1.24
CA GLU A 255 -15.82 3.71 -1.45
C GLU A 255 -15.09 4.49 -0.34
N TRP A 256 -14.06 3.93 0.30
CA TRP A 256 -13.38 4.64 1.39
C TRP A 256 -12.09 5.36 0.98
N THR A 257 -12.18 6.69 1.06
CA THR A 257 -11.09 7.68 1.08
C THR A 257 -10.05 7.38 2.16
N MET A 258 -8.80 7.87 2.00
CA MET A 258 -7.81 7.95 3.09
C MET A 258 -8.43 8.61 4.33
N SER A 259 -8.90 7.83 5.31
CA SER A 259 -9.77 8.31 6.39
C SER A 259 -8.96 8.60 7.67
N GLN A 260 -9.65 8.87 8.79
CA GLN A 260 -9.06 9.13 10.12
C GLN A 260 -8.29 7.94 10.71
N GLN A 261 -8.52 6.73 10.19
CA GLN A 261 -7.90 5.50 10.68
C GLN A 261 -6.46 5.31 10.18
N ASP A 262 -6.06 6.06 9.14
CA ASP A 262 -4.82 5.86 8.38
C ASP A 262 -3.64 6.75 8.88
N VAL A 263 -3.79 7.44 10.01
CA VAL A 263 -2.82 8.40 10.57
C VAL A 263 -2.74 8.23 12.08
N VAL A 264 -1.54 8.25 12.64
CA VAL A 264 -1.35 8.27 14.10
C VAL A 264 -0.71 9.57 14.54
N THR A 265 -1.27 10.16 15.59
CA THR A 265 -0.83 11.43 16.17
C THR A 265 0.10 11.19 17.37
N ILE A 266 1.17 11.99 17.47
CA ILE A 266 2.18 11.88 18.53
C ILE A 266 1.61 12.15 19.94
N SER A 267 0.63 13.04 20.11
CA SER A 267 0.06 13.36 21.44
C SER A 267 -0.69 12.19 22.09
N ASN A 268 -1.32 11.31 21.30
CA ASN A 268 -2.20 10.25 21.82
C ASN A 268 -1.46 9.08 22.49
N ARG A 269 -0.12 9.09 22.53
CA ARG A 269 0.68 8.01 23.14
C ARG A 269 1.58 8.48 24.28
N ALA A 270 1.87 9.79 24.37
CA ALA A 270 2.68 10.35 25.45
C ALA A 270 1.94 10.32 26.81
N GLU A 271 0.62 10.48 26.83
CA GLU A 271 -0.18 10.49 28.07
C GLU A 271 -0.32 9.11 28.76
N LYS A 272 0.30 8.04 28.23
CA LYS A 272 0.25 6.70 28.85
C LYS A 272 1.58 6.20 29.42
N ILE A 273 2.61 7.03 29.46
CA ILE A 273 3.93 6.64 29.99
C ILE A 273 4.13 7.11 31.45
N ASP A 274 3.31 8.04 31.97
CA ASP A 274 3.54 8.64 33.30
C ASP A 274 2.72 8.04 34.47
N ASP A 275 1.95 6.97 34.27
CA ASP A 275 1.11 6.36 35.33
C ASP A 275 1.71 5.11 36.02
N TYR A 276 3.03 4.88 35.90
CA TYR A 276 3.73 3.89 36.70
C TYR A 276 5.08 4.43 37.21
N CYS A 277 5.01 5.25 38.25
CA CYS A 277 6.08 5.41 39.23
C CYS A 277 5.49 5.30 40.64
#